data_AF-A0A914C3J4-F1
#
_entry.id   AF-A0A914C3J4-F1
#
_cell.length_a   1.000
_cell.length_b   1.000
_cell.length_c   1.000
_cell.angle_alpha   90.00
_cell.angle_beta   90.00
_cell.angle_gamma   90.00
#
_symmetry.space_group_name_H-M   'P 1'
#
loop_
_entity.id
_entity.type
_entity.pdbx_description
1 polymer ?
#
loop_
_entity_poly.entity_id
_entity_poly.type
_entity_poly.pdbx_seq_one_letter_code
_entity_poly.pdbx_strand_id
1 'polypeptide(L)'
;MIYSPKHLYYFHVDSRQEYMFRGLAKMVEAFHLKGIMNIYLSTKSHATIWGGTSFHMGKSFLSSQGFNTANMIINQGFNYFFFECENRMWRIKNRDNFPQDLRIDAGSDWFIMHREFANFAISEENDYAVKMRELFSTLFSPLEGYFHTLALNSEFCDRILYTNLRLINWKQKQGCRCSRLKDVVDWCGCSPLVLKIKEDDIGLERAKTYAYFFARKFESLIDVDAVAQVERQVLRFRPNLVVSSSPVFNSTWLNYYDREIDSTHPKQMLFEHWSSILFNEWISNQSSKVHECPFEKAHEIHAYKEFSTAPIQLILTVEDKCGSIYELLVEIKQNVTIFEDAEVNDYHLISVEFGVNLDLKEEIFRDYTGLLDTSGTATIIWHWYHNETTPSDQKANTTSPHVNIHWFNPRGRMVRNDPINPYDSINYAQLASLNLGDLQQFKEDWGVIRHTKFCDVITVDPHWRNPIDEWPPNSPDLNPLDYAVCSILEEKACQKPHPNVESLKKALKKAWKEITLDTLVKIVDNFPKRLKACIDAKGGHFE
;
A
#
# COMPACT_ATOMS: atom_id res chain seq x y z
N MET A 1 -26.35 -3.68 -4.03
CA MET A 1 -26.53 -2.36 -4.68
C MET A 1 -26.65 -2.40 -6.20
N ILE A 2 -25.65 -2.89 -6.96
CA ILE A 2 -25.61 -2.72 -8.43
C ILE A 2 -26.23 -3.86 -9.24
N TYR A 3 -26.63 -4.97 -8.60
CA TYR A 3 -27.13 -6.16 -9.30
C TYR A 3 -28.49 -5.92 -9.99
N SER A 4 -28.63 -6.47 -11.19
CA SER A 4 -29.83 -6.45 -12.02
C SER A 4 -29.78 -7.67 -12.94
N PRO A 5 -30.89 -8.42 -13.10
CA PRO A 5 -30.95 -9.56 -14.03
C PRO A 5 -30.81 -9.14 -15.51
N LYS A 6 -30.88 -7.83 -15.81
CA LYS A 6 -30.75 -7.27 -17.17
C LYS A 6 -29.33 -6.87 -17.54
N HIS A 7 -28.38 -7.03 -16.62
CA HIS A 7 -26.97 -6.64 -16.84
C HIS A 7 -26.09 -7.89 -16.83
N LEU A 8 -24.86 -7.73 -17.31
CA LEU A 8 -23.83 -8.76 -17.22
C LEU A 8 -22.76 -8.26 -16.26
N TYR A 9 -22.31 -9.13 -15.36
CA TYR A 9 -21.25 -8.85 -14.40
C TYR A 9 -20.10 -9.78 -14.69
N TYR A 10 -18.94 -9.22 -15.01
CA TYR A 10 -17.72 -9.99 -15.27
C TYR A 10 -16.64 -9.57 -14.27
N PHE A 11 -16.35 -10.41 -13.29
CA PHE A 11 -15.36 -10.13 -12.28
C PHE A 11 -13.99 -10.60 -12.75
N HIS A 12 -12.99 -9.75 -12.54
CA HIS A 12 -11.60 -10.11 -12.60
C HIS A 12 -11.00 -9.88 -11.21
N VAL A 13 -10.11 -10.79 -10.79
CA VAL A 13 -9.40 -10.71 -9.51
C VAL A 13 -7.91 -10.78 -9.81
N ASP A 14 -7.15 -9.89 -9.19
CA ASP A 14 -5.69 -9.86 -9.26
C ASP A 14 -5.11 -11.22 -8.84
N SER A 15 -4.09 -11.71 -9.56
CA SER A 15 -3.48 -13.02 -9.32
C SER A 15 -2.86 -13.17 -7.93
N ARG A 16 -2.59 -12.05 -7.24
CA ARG A 16 -2.03 -12.03 -5.87
C ARG A 16 -3.12 -12.06 -4.80
N GLN A 17 -4.39 -12.06 -5.16
CA GLN A 17 -5.54 -11.92 -4.25
C GLN A 17 -6.36 -13.21 -4.20
N GLU A 18 -5.71 -14.32 -3.86
CA GLU A 18 -6.30 -15.67 -3.86
C GLU A 18 -7.52 -15.79 -2.92
N TYR A 19 -7.48 -15.17 -1.73
CA TYR A 19 -8.62 -15.13 -0.80
C TYR A 19 -9.87 -14.55 -1.46
N MET A 20 -9.72 -13.41 -2.14
CA MET A 20 -10.81 -12.74 -2.84
C MET A 20 -11.31 -13.57 -4.03
N PHE A 21 -10.41 -14.23 -4.76
CA PHE A 21 -10.77 -15.10 -5.88
C PHE A 21 -11.63 -16.28 -5.42
N ARG A 22 -11.21 -17.00 -4.36
CA ARG A 22 -11.97 -18.12 -3.80
C ARG A 22 -13.32 -17.69 -3.27
N GLY A 23 -13.39 -16.55 -2.57
CA GLY A 23 -14.64 -15.99 -2.07
C GLY A 23 -15.62 -15.67 -3.21
N LEU A 24 -15.15 -15.00 -4.27
CA LEU A 24 -15.96 -14.68 -5.44
C LEU A 24 -16.35 -15.92 -6.25
N ALA A 25 -15.49 -16.92 -6.36
CA ALA A 25 -15.80 -18.18 -7.04
C ALA A 25 -16.97 -18.91 -6.36
N LYS A 26 -16.92 -19.03 -5.02
CA LYS A 26 -18.02 -19.58 -4.22
C LYS A 26 -19.31 -18.80 -4.40
N MET A 27 -19.24 -17.47 -4.45
CA MET A 27 -20.39 -16.62 -4.72
C MET A 27 -20.97 -16.88 -6.12
N VAL A 28 -20.15 -16.90 -7.17
CA VAL A 28 -20.61 -17.14 -8.55
C VAL A 28 -21.28 -18.50 -8.67
N GLU A 29 -20.68 -19.55 -8.10
CA GLU A 29 -21.26 -20.89 -8.06
C GLU A 29 -22.62 -20.91 -7.34
N ALA A 30 -22.71 -20.30 -6.17
CA ALA A 30 -23.96 -20.21 -5.42
C ALA A 30 -25.06 -19.45 -6.18
N PHE A 31 -24.70 -18.43 -6.97
CA PHE A 31 -25.64 -17.71 -7.82
C PHE A 31 -26.11 -18.58 -9.00
N HIS A 32 -25.20 -19.30 -9.66
CA HIS A 32 -25.53 -20.21 -10.76
C HIS A 32 -26.44 -21.35 -10.31
N LEU A 33 -26.17 -21.94 -9.13
CA LEU A 33 -27.05 -22.96 -8.52
C LEU A 33 -28.47 -22.45 -8.25
N LYS A 34 -28.63 -21.14 -8.05
CA LYS A 34 -29.94 -20.47 -7.90
C LYS A 34 -30.55 -20.00 -9.22
N GLY A 35 -29.96 -20.37 -10.36
CA GLY A 35 -30.43 -19.99 -11.70
C GLY A 35 -30.06 -18.57 -12.13
N ILE A 36 -29.17 -17.88 -11.40
CA ILE A 36 -28.70 -16.53 -11.73
C ILE A 36 -27.45 -16.63 -12.60
N MET A 37 -27.60 -16.62 -13.92
CA MET A 37 -26.52 -16.95 -14.87
C MET A 37 -25.78 -15.75 -15.46
N ASN A 38 -26.12 -14.51 -15.09
CA ASN A 38 -25.58 -13.28 -15.66
C ASN A 38 -24.34 -12.73 -14.92
N ILE A 39 -23.69 -13.57 -14.12
CA ILE A 39 -22.49 -13.24 -13.34
C ILE A 39 -21.39 -14.24 -13.70
N TYR A 40 -20.19 -13.73 -13.94
CA TYR A 40 -19.04 -14.51 -14.40
C TYR A 40 -17.78 -14.08 -13.66
N LEU A 41 -16.88 -15.04 -13.45
CA LEU A 41 -15.55 -14.81 -12.92
C LEU A 41 -14.53 -15.19 -14.00
N SER A 42 -13.53 -14.33 -14.23
CA SER A 42 -12.49 -14.60 -15.20
C SER A 42 -11.62 -15.78 -14.77
N THR A 43 -11.36 -16.70 -15.70
CA THR A 43 -10.44 -17.84 -15.49
C THR A 43 -8.97 -17.47 -15.71
N LYS A 44 -8.69 -16.25 -16.20
CA LYS A 44 -7.34 -15.72 -16.38
C LYS A 44 -7.17 -14.49 -15.47
N SER A 45 -6.30 -14.60 -14.48
CA SER A 45 -5.95 -13.48 -13.59
C SER A 45 -4.84 -12.64 -14.21
N HIS A 46 -5.21 -11.48 -14.76
CA HIS A 46 -4.28 -10.39 -15.11
C HIS A 46 -4.31 -9.30 -14.01
N ALA A 47 -3.79 -8.09 -14.22
CA ALA A 47 -4.10 -6.92 -13.38
C ALA A 47 -5.07 -6.04 -14.21
N THR A 48 -6.29 -5.74 -13.73
CA THR A 48 -7.33 -5.16 -14.62
C THR A 48 -8.31 -4.15 -13.98
N ILE A 49 -9.07 -3.49 -14.87
CA ILE A 49 -10.05 -2.39 -14.70
C ILE A 49 -11.45 -2.75 -15.26
N TRP A 50 -12.48 -1.93 -14.94
CA TRP A 50 -13.93 -2.18 -15.12
C TRP A 50 -14.71 -0.95 -15.65
N GLY A 51 -15.85 -1.14 -16.35
CA GLY A 51 -16.87 -0.09 -16.54
C GLY A 51 -18.00 -0.34 -17.55
N GLY A 52 -19.23 0.13 -17.25
CA GLY A 52 -20.36 0.28 -18.19
C GLY A 52 -21.64 0.89 -17.59
N THR A 53 -22.40 1.71 -18.35
CA THR A 53 -23.82 2.12 -18.12
C THR A 53 -24.55 2.52 -19.43
N SER A 54 -25.89 2.56 -19.41
CA SER A 54 -26.81 2.48 -20.57
C SER A 54 -27.63 3.73 -20.92
N PHE A 55 -27.18 4.95 -20.58
CA PHE A 55 -27.79 6.20 -21.08
C PHE A 55 -26.86 6.86 -22.11
N HIS A 56 -27.42 7.33 -23.23
CA HIS A 56 -26.72 7.70 -24.48
C HIS A 56 -26.15 6.50 -25.24
N MET A 57 -27.04 5.61 -25.73
CA MET A 57 -26.65 4.51 -26.63
C MET A 57 -25.78 5.04 -27.77
N GLY A 58 -24.60 4.45 -27.93
CA GLY A 58 -23.64 4.85 -28.94
C GLY A 58 -22.73 6.02 -28.57
N LYS A 59 -22.67 6.48 -27.31
CA LYS A 59 -21.64 7.43 -26.85
C LYS A 59 -20.74 6.82 -25.77
N SER A 60 -19.50 7.28 -25.71
CA SER A 60 -18.56 6.95 -24.63
C SER A 60 -18.33 8.16 -23.73
N PHE A 61 -18.00 7.92 -22.46
CA PHE A 61 -17.81 8.91 -21.40
C PHE A 61 -16.38 8.78 -20.89
N LEU A 62 -15.51 9.69 -21.35
CA LEU A 62 -14.08 9.71 -21.07
C LEU A 62 -13.74 11.09 -20.49
N SER A 63 -13.35 11.15 -19.22
CA SER A 63 -12.98 12.43 -18.61
C SER A 63 -11.55 12.80 -18.98
N SER A 64 -11.37 13.78 -19.86
CA SER A 64 -10.06 14.36 -20.19
C SER A 64 -9.53 15.24 -19.05
N GLN A 65 -8.20 15.29 -18.89
CA GLN A 65 -7.52 16.18 -17.95
C GLN A 65 -7.59 17.67 -18.37
N GLY A 66 -7.72 17.97 -19.67
CA GLY A 66 -7.98 19.31 -20.19
C GLY A 66 -6.81 20.32 -20.27
N PHE A 67 -6.93 21.20 -21.28
CA PHE A 67 -6.22 22.44 -21.68
C PHE A 67 -4.69 22.49 -21.79
N ASN A 68 -3.90 21.76 -21.00
CA ASN A 68 -2.43 21.77 -21.15
C ASN A 68 -1.89 20.37 -21.45
N THR A 69 -2.00 19.99 -22.72
CA THR A 69 -1.50 18.72 -23.25
C THR A 69 0.01 18.54 -22.99
N ALA A 70 0.81 19.61 -23.02
CA ALA A 70 2.25 19.52 -22.76
C ALA A 70 2.56 19.07 -21.32
N ASN A 71 1.91 19.69 -20.33
CA ASN A 71 2.06 19.28 -18.93
C ASN A 71 1.53 17.86 -18.70
N MET A 72 0.42 17.50 -19.33
CA MET A 72 -0.13 16.14 -19.27
C MET A 72 0.88 15.12 -19.80
N ILE A 73 1.46 15.34 -20.99
CA ILE A 73 2.50 14.46 -21.59
C ILE A 73 3.68 14.29 -20.63
N ILE A 74 4.15 15.38 -20.02
CA ILE A 74 5.27 15.34 -19.07
C ILE A 74 4.88 14.56 -17.82
N ASN A 75 3.76 14.90 -17.18
CA ASN A 75 3.32 14.31 -15.91
C ASN A 75 2.94 12.83 -16.03
N GLN A 76 2.41 12.42 -17.19
CA GLN A 76 2.07 11.03 -17.50
C GLN A 76 3.27 10.23 -18.02
N GLY A 77 4.44 10.86 -18.16
CA GLY A 77 5.68 10.16 -18.55
C GLY A 77 5.72 9.71 -20.02
N PHE A 78 4.96 10.34 -20.92
CA PHE A 78 4.92 9.96 -22.34
C PHE A 78 6.29 10.08 -23.04
N ASN A 79 7.16 10.92 -22.51
CA ASN A 79 8.53 11.12 -22.99
C ASN A 79 9.48 9.97 -22.62
N TYR A 80 8.99 8.90 -21.98
CA TYR A 80 9.80 7.76 -21.57
C TYR A 80 9.26 6.44 -22.12
N PHE A 81 10.16 5.46 -22.19
CA PHE A 81 9.81 4.05 -22.36
C PHE A 81 9.70 3.40 -20.99
N PHE A 82 8.56 2.77 -20.74
CA PHE A 82 8.34 1.94 -19.57
C PHE A 82 8.26 0.46 -19.96
N PHE A 83 8.73 -0.41 -19.07
CA PHE A 83 8.67 -1.85 -19.24
C PHE A 83 8.32 -2.51 -17.90
N GLU A 84 7.30 -3.37 -17.91
CA GLU A 84 6.90 -4.12 -16.73
C GLU A 84 7.69 -5.44 -16.64
N CYS A 85 8.39 -5.64 -15.53
CA CYS A 85 9.14 -6.86 -15.22
C CYS A 85 9.22 -7.04 -13.71
N GLU A 86 9.16 -8.29 -13.22
CA GLU A 86 9.31 -8.59 -11.77
C GLU A 86 8.26 -7.88 -10.89
N ASN A 87 7.03 -7.71 -11.39
CA ASN A 87 5.95 -6.93 -10.76
C ASN A 87 6.33 -5.46 -10.48
N ARG A 88 7.27 -4.92 -11.25
CA ARG A 88 7.71 -3.52 -11.19
C ARG A 88 7.69 -2.89 -12.57
N MET A 89 7.37 -1.60 -12.62
CA MET A 89 7.37 -0.80 -13.83
C MET A 89 8.65 0.04 -13.93
N TRP A 90 9.54 -0.32 -14.85
CA TRP A 90 10.86 0.28 -15.00
C TRP A 90 10.85 1.40 -16.04
N ARG A 91 11.46 2.54 -15.72
CA ARG A 91 11.67 3.63 -16.69
C ARG A 91 13.01 3.42 -17.39
N ILE A 92 12.97 2.95 -18.64
CA ILE A 92 14.14 2.44 -19.35
C ILE A 92 14.99 3.56 -19.97
N LYS A 93 14.37 4.47 -20.71
CA LYS A 93 15.05 5.55 -21.43
C LYS A 93 14.08 6.62 -21.91
N ASN A 94 14.62 7.74 -22.39
CA ASN A 94 13.84 8.75 -23.11
C ASN A 94 13.29 8.19 -24.43
N ARG A 95 12.14 8.73 -24.83
CA ARG A 95 11.50 8.48 -26.11
C ARG A 95 11.78 9.65 -27.05
N ASP A 96 12.78 9.46 -27.90
CA ASP A 96 13.22 10.50 -28.85
C ASP A 96 12.28 10.64 -30.05
N ASN A 97 11.49 9.59 -30.33
CA ASN A 97 10.54 9.55 -31.44
C ASN A 97 9.14 9.23 -30.91
N PHE A 98 8.19 10.14 -31.17
CA PHE A 98 6.77 9.95 -30.94
C PHE A 98 6.03 10.02 -32.29
N PRO A 99 4.94 9.28 -32.51
CA PRO A 99 4.16 9.41 -33.75
C PRO A 99 3.81 10.87 -34.06
N GLN A 100 4.12 11.28 -35.29
CA GLN A 100 3.73 12.60 -35.78
C GLN A 100 2.21 12.63 -36.01
N ASP A 101 1.62 13.82 -35.87
CA ASP A 101 0.19 14.09 -36.10
C ASP A 101 -0.80 13.30 -35.22
N LEU A 102 -0.35 12.68 -34.12
CA LEU A 102 -1.21 12.04 -33.15
C LEU A 102 -1.73 13.05 -32.11
N ARG A 103 -3.06 13.18 -31.97
CA ARG A 103 -3.65 13.98 -30.89
C ARG A 103 -3.67 13.19 -29.60
N ILE A 104 -2.79 13.55 -28.67
CA ILE A 104 -2.67 12.87 -27.37
C ILE A 104 -3.65 13.49 -26.38
N ASP A 105 -4.36 12.61 -25.67
CA ASP A 105 -5.17 12.98 -24.51
C ASP A 105 -5.10 11.87 -23.46
N ALA A 106 -5.33 12.27 -22.22
CA ALA A 106 -5.34 11.38 -21.07
C ALA A 106 -6.26 11.93 -19.97
N GLY A 107 -6.64 11.06 -19.06
CA GLY A 107 -7.45 11.41 -17.93
C GLY A 107 -7.85 10.19 -17.12
N SER A 108 -9.11 10.10 -16.73
CA SER A 108 -9.56 9.05 -15.83
C SER A 108 -9.56 7.67 -16.50
N ASP A 109 -8.90 6.70 -15.88
CA ASP A 109 -8.97 5.27 -16.20
C ASP A 109 -10.34 4.64 -15.86
N TRP A 110 -11.20 5.35 -15.12
CA TRP A 110 -12.62 5.01 -14.96
C TRP A 110 -13.44 5.71 -16.03
N PHE A 111 -14.09 4.93 -16.89
CA PHE A 111 -14.88 5.44 -18.00
C PHE A 111 -16.10 4.56 -18.28
N ILE A 112 -16.92 4.97 -19.24
CA ILE A 112 -17.99 4.17 -19.82
C ILE A 112 -17.77 4.14 -21.33
N MET A 113 -17.74 2.94 -21.90
CA MET A 113 -17.48 2.75 -23.31
C MET A 113 -18.66 2.03 -23.97
N HIS A 114 -19.10 2.55 -25.12
CA HIS A 114 -20.11 1.86 -25.93
C HIS A 114 -19.49 0.73 -26.74
N ARG A 115 -20.31 -0.26 -27.11
CA ARG A 115 -19.86 -1.54 -27.67
C ARG A 115 -19.06 -1.43 -28.97
N GLU A 116 -19.44 -0.53 -29.88
CA GLU A 116 -18.75 -0.37 -31.17
C GLU A 116 -17.32 0.12 -30.95
N PHE A 117 -17.12 1.15 -30.13
CA PHE A 117 -15.78 1.61 -29.77
C PHE A 117 -14.98 0.54 -29.01
N ALA A 118 -15.63 -0.24 -28.13
CA ALA A 118 -14.97 -1.36 -27.46
C ALA A 118 -14.45 -2.41 -28.46
N ASN A 119 -15.27 -2.79 -29.44
CA ASN A 119 -14.89 -3.73 -30.49
C ASN A 119 -13.76 -3.18 -31.36
N PHE A 120 -13.80 -1.91 -31.71
CA PHE A 120 -12.73 -1.24 -32.44
C PHE A 120 -11.41 -1.27 -31.66
N ALA A 121 -11.44 -0.93 -30.37
CA ALA A 121 -10.27 -0.88 -29.51
C ALA A 121 -9.55 -2.22 -29.33
N ILE A 122 -10.25 -3.34 -29.51
CA ILE A 122 -9.69 -4.70 -29.43
C ILE A 122 -9.54 -5.37 -30.80
N SER A 123 -9.78 -4.65 -31.90
CA SER A 123 -9.68 -5.23 -33.24
C SER A 123 -8.23 -5.61 -33.56
N GLU A 124 -8.03 -6.83 -34.05
CA GLU A 124 -6.76 -7.33 -34.59
C GLU A 124 -6.65 -7.12 -36.12
N GLU A 125 -7.76 -6.77 -36.78
CA GLU A 125 -7.80 -6.50 -38.22
C GLU A 125 -7.57 -5.02 -38.53
N ASN A 126 -7.72 -4.14 -37.53
CA ASN A 126 -7.50 -2.71 -37.68
C ASN A 126 -6.06 -2.35 -37.28
N ASP A 127 -5.22 -2.09 -38.29
CA ASP A 127 -3.80 -1.72 -38.12
C ASP A 127 -3.60 -0.52 -37.19
N TYR A 128 -4.52 0.45 -37.18
CA TYR A 128 -4.43 1.61 -36.29
C TYR A 128 -4.66 1.21 -34.82
N ALA A 129 -5.69 0.42 -34.53
CA ALA A 129 -5.94 -0.08 -33.18
C ALA A 129 -4.78 -0.95 -32.66
N VAL A 130 -4.22 -1.81 -33.52
CA VAL A 130 -3.03 -2.63 -33.21
C VAL A 130 -1.84 -1.74 -32.84
N LYS A 131 -1.45 -0.79 -33.70
CA LYS A 131 -0.33 0.14 -33.47
C LYS A 131 -0.53 1.00 -32.22
N MET A 132 -1.77 1.39 -31.92
CA MET A 132 -2.09 2.11 -30.69
C MET A 132 -1.88 1.24 -29.44
N ARG A 133 -2.28 -0.04 -29.46
CA ARG A 133 -1.99 -0.96 -28.35
C ARG A 133 -0.49 -1.18 -28.19
N GLU A 134 0.25 -1.35 -29.28
CA GLU A 134 1.71 -1.47 -29.25
C GLU A 134 2.38 -0.22 -28.66
N LEU A 135 1.98 0.98 -29.09
CA LEU A 135 2.49 2.23 -28.51
C LEU A 135 2.25 2.30 -26.99
N PHE A 136 0.99 2.11 -26.57
CA PHE A 136 0.61 2.24 -25.17
C PHE A 136 1.14 1.12 -24.29
N SER A 137 1.47 -0.06 -24.83
CA SER A 137 2.16 -1.12 -24.09
C SER A 137 3.54 -0.72 -23.54
N THR A 138 4.09 0.39 -24.05
CA THR A 138 5.40 0.91 -23.65
C THR A 138 5.31 2.20 -22.80
N LEU A 139 4.10 2.57 -22.37
CA LEU A 139 3.84 3.78 -21.57
C LEU A 139 3.49 3.44 -20.12
N PHE A 140 3.78 4.37 -19.22
CA PHE A 140 3.28 4.33 -17.85
C PHE A 140 1.77 4.62 -17.84
N SER A 141 1.03 3.95 -16.95
CA SER A 141 -0.42 4.10 -16.79
C SER A 141 -1.20 4.12 -18.11
N PRO A 142 -1.06 3.09 -18.97
CA PRO A 142 -1.54 3.14 -20.35
C PRO A 142 -3.06 3.34 -20.44
N LEU A 143 -3.80 2.92 -19.42
CA LEU A 143 -5.25 3.01 -19.35
C LEU A 143 -5.77 4.44 -19.21
N GLU A 144 -4.98 5.33 -18.59
CA GLU A 144 -5.32 6.74 -18.48
C GLU A 144 -5.21 7.47 -19.83
N GLY A 145 -4.42 6.97 -20.78
CA GLY A 145 -4.22 7.64 -22.09
C GLY A 145 -4.75 6.89 -23.32
N TYR A 146 -4.77 5.55 -23.30
CA TYR A 146 -5.03 4.72 -24.49
C TYR A 146 -6.39 5.01 -25.10
N PHE A 147 -7.47 4.88 -24.31
CA PHE A 147 -8.83 5.05 -24.81
C PHE A 147 -9.13 6.49 -25.22
N HIS A 148 -8.57 7.48 -24.50
CA HIS A 148 -8.70 8.90 -24.83
C HIS A 148 -8.05 9.21 -26.18
N THR A 149 -6.78 8.81 -26.34
CA THR A 149 -6.01 9.05 -27.57
C THR A 149 -6.59 8.24 -28.74
N LEU A 150 -7.01 6.98 -28.53
CA LEU A 150 -7.64 6.18 -29.58
C LEU A 150 -8.94 6.81 -30.08
N ALA A 151 -9.79 7.28 -29.16
CA ALA A 151 -11.07 7.88 -29.51
C ALA A 151 -10.90 9.18 -30.32
N LEU A 152 -10.00 10.06 -29.90
CA LEU A 152 -9.76 11.35 -30.56
C LEU A 152 -9.24 11.24 -31.99
N ASN A 153 -8.61 10.12 -32.32
CA ASN A 153 -7.96 9.90 -33.60
C ASN A 153 -8.66 8.79 -34.40
N SER A 154 -9.93 8.50 -34.10
CA SER A 154 -10.75 7.53 -34.84
C SER A 154 -12.10 8.14 -35.22
N GLU A 155 -12.91 7.36 -35.94
CA GLU A 155 -14.28 7.72 -36.32
C GLU A 155 -15.22 7.94 -35.12
N PHE A 156 -14.77 7.65 -33.89
CA PHE A 156 -15.56 7.80 -32.67
C PHE A 156 -15.41 9.17 -31.99
N CYS A 157 -14.58 10.08 -32.52
CA CYS A 157 -14.22 11.33 -31.84
C CYS A 157 -15.43 12.26 -31.52
N ASP A 158 -16.47 12.25 -32.35
CA ASP A 158 -17.72 12.99 -32.17
C ASP A 158 -18.72 12.29 -31.23
N ARG A 159 -18.42 11.05 -30.83
CA ARG A 159 -19.22 10.21 -29.93
C ARG A 159 -18.66 10.15 -28.51
N ILE A 160 -17.67 10.99 -28.19
CA ILE A 160 -17.07 11.12 -26.86
C ILE A 160 -17.67 12.29 -26.09
N LEU A 161 -18.08 12.03 -24.85
CA LEU A 161 -18.47 13.02 -23.87
C LEU A 161 -17.36 13.16 -22.84
N TYR A 162 -16.87 14.39 -22.62
CA TYR A 162 -15.75 14.70 -21.73
C TYR A 162 -16.13 14.74 -20.25
N THR A 163 -16.82 13.70 -19.79
CA THR A 163 -17.13 13.42 -18.39
C THR A 163 -17.10 11.92 -18.22
N ASN A 164 -16.73 11.42 -17.05
CA ASN A 164 -16.73 9.99 -16.73
C ASN A 164 -17.89 9.58 -15.80
N LEU A 165 -18.71 10.56 -15.38
CA LEU A 165 -19.82 10.39 -14.45
C LEU A 165 -19.40 9.83 -13.06
N ARG A 166 -18.15 10.07 -12.64
CA ARG A 166 -17.59 9.61 -11.36
C ARG A 166 -17.34 10.78 -10.41
N LEU A 167 -17.73 10.61 -9.15
CA LEU A 167 -17.29 11.47 -8.06
C LEU A 167 -16.00 10.90 -7.46
N ILE A 168 -14.95 11.72 -7.38
CA ILE A 168 -13.63 11.29 -6.89
C ILE A 168 -13.09 12.32 -5.87
N ASN A 169 -12.65 11.85 -4.70
CA ASN A 169 -12.11 12.70 -3.64
C ASN A 169 -10.61 13.02 -3.85
N TRP A 170 -10.31 13.89 -4.82
CA TRP A 170 -8.95 14.37 -5.05
C TRP A 170 -8.58 15.48 -4.06
N LYS A 171 -7.65 15.18 -3.15
CA LYS A 171 -6.96 16.19 -2.31
C LYS A 171 -5.46 16.11 -2.59
N GLN A 172 -4.96 16.84 -3.60
CA GLN A 172 -3.59 16.69 -4.12
C GLN A 172 -2.51 16.78 -3.03
N LYS A 173 -2.68 17.73 -2.10
CA LYS A 173 -1.78 17.95 -0.95
C LYS A 173 -1.46 16.65 -0.18
N GLN A 174 -2.48 15.82 0.04
CA GLN A 174 -2.35 14.55 0.76
C GLN A 174 -2.26 13.32 -0.17
N GLY A 175 -2.96 13.35 -1.31
CA GLY A 175 -3.10 12.22 -2.23
C GLY A 175 -1.84 11.88 -3.04
N CYS A 176 -0.89 12.83 -3.14
CA CYS A 176 0.30 12.73 -3.98
C CYS A 176 1.58 12.47 -3.17
N ARG A 177 1.59 11.42 -2.32
CA ARG A 177 2.78 10.99 -1.55
C ARG A 177 3.59 9.98 -2.39
N CYS A 178 4.70 10.43 -3.00
CA CYS A 178 5.46 9.61 -3.95
C CYS A 178 6.23 8.42 -3.32
N SER A 179 6.52 8.44 -2.02
CA SER A 179 7.48 7.53 -1.38
C SER A 179 7.18 6.04 -1.60
N ARG A 180 5.93 5.58 -1.38
CA ARG A 180 5.57 4.17 -1.58
C ARG A 180 5.46 3.71 -3.02
N LEU A 181 5.13 4.62 -3.94
CA LEU A 181 5.01 4.26 -5.36
C LEU A 181 6.37 3.94 -5.98
N LYS A 182 7.45 4.53 -5.44
CA LYS A 182 8.82 4.26 -5.92
C LYS A 182 9.26 2.80 -5.75
N ASP A 183 8.61 2.03 -4.88
CA ASP A 183 8.89 0.60 -4.69
C ASP A 183 8.32 -0.27 -5.82
N VAL A 184 7.36 0.23 -6.59
CA VAL A 184 6.68 -0.50 -7.67
C VAL A 184 6.83 0.17 -9.04
N VAL A 185 7.19 1.45 -9.11
CA VAL A 185 7.39 2.17 -10.37
C VAL A 185 8.45 3.26 -10.26
N ASP A 186 9.23 3.46 -11.33
CA ASP A 186 10.18 4.58 -11.47
C ASP A 186 9.48 5.92 -11.80
N TRP A 187 8.36 6.21 -11.14
CA TRP A 187 7.56 7.41 -11.35
C TRP A 187 6.79 7.80 -10.08
N CYS A 188 6.34 9.04 -9.99
CA CYS A 188 5.45 9.49 -8.92
C CYS A 188 4.01 9.50 -9.41
N GLY A 189 3.10 8.97 -8.61
CA GLY A 189 1.66 9.03 -8.87
C GLY A 189 0.89 9.65 -7.71
N CYS A 190 -0.40 9.85 -7.94
CA CYS A 190 -1.34 10.31 -6.93
C CYS A 190 -2.49 9.31 -6.83
N SER A 191 -3.13 9.25 -5.66
CA SER A 191 -4.34 8.47 -5.47
C SER A 191 -5.38 9.32 -4.73
N PRO A 192 -6.67 9.21 -5.07
CA PRO A 192 -7.71 9.89 -4.31
C PRO A 192 -7.81 9.31 -2.90
N LEU A 193 -8.30 10.15 -1.98
CA LEU A 193 -8.55 9.74 -0.60
C LEU A 193 -9.88 8.98 -0.51
N VAL A 194 -10.07 8.28 0.60
CA VAL A 194 -11.37 7.71 0.95
C VAL A 194 -12.38 8.82 1.22
N LEU A 195 -13.61 8.61 0.76
CA LEU A 195 -14.75 9.46 1.08
C LEU A 195 -15.21 9.17 2.51
N LYS A 196 -15.21 10.19 3.36
CA LYS A 196 -15.63 10.09 4.76
C LYS A 196 -16.89 10.91 5.02
N ILE A 197 -17.74 10.43 5.91
CA ILE A 197 -19.09 10.96 6.11
C ILE A 197 -19.08 12.34 6.77
N LYS A 198 -18.17 12.57 7.73
CA LYS A 198 -18.11 13.81 8.53
C LYS A 198 -17.17 14.87 7.94
N GLU A 199 -16.15 14.44 7.21
CA GLU A 199 -15.12 15.33 6.67
C GLU A 199 -15.43 15.82 5.25
N ASP A 200 -16.22 15.07 4.48
CA ASP A 200 -16.49 15.37 3.07
C ASP A 200 -17.96 15.77 2.80
N ASP A 201 -18.55 16.64 3.64
CA ASP A 201 -19.86 17.26 3.36
C ASP A 201 -19.89 17.91 1.96
N ILE A 202 -18.75 18.45 1.52
CA ILE A 202 -18.54 19.00 0.17
C ILE A 202 -18.73 17.93 -0.92
N GLY A 203 -18.35 16.68 -0.67
CA GLY A 203 -18.56 15.56 -1.58
C GLY A 203 -20.05 15.26 -1.78
N LEU A 204 -20.85 15.34 -0.72
CA LEU A 204 -22.29 15.14 -0.78
C LEU A 204 -23.00 16.30 -1.50
N GLU A 205 -22.60 17.55 -1.26
CA GLU A 205 -23.15 18.71 -1.97
C GLU A 205 -22.76 18.72 -3.46
N ARG A 206 -21.52 18.34 -3.78
CA ARG A 206 -21.09 18.10 -5.17
C ARG A 206 -21.93 17.01 -5.83
N ALA A 207 -22.21 15.93 -5.12
CA ALA A 207 -23.05 14.83 -5.62
C ALA A 207 -24.47 15.28 -6.02
N LYS A 208 -24.99 16.36 -5.41
CA LYS A 208 -26.29 16.94 -5.77
C LYS A 208 -26.24 17.84 -7.01
N THR A 209 -25.06 18.35 -7.36
CA THR A 209 -24.90 19.43 -8.36
C THR A 209 -24.67 18.89 -9.77
N TYR A 210 -23.99 17.75 -9.91
CA TYR A 210 -23.68 17.15 -11.20
C TYR A 210 -24.19 15.71 -11.30
N ALA A 211 -24.31 15.22 -12.53
CA ALA A 211 -24.68 13.83 -12.80
C ALA A 211 -23.50 12.90 -12.50
N TYR A 212 -23.49 12.34 -11.28
CA TYR A 212 -22.62 11.25 -10.89
C TYR A 212 -23.44 9.98 -10.67
N PHE A 213 -22.96 8.86 -11.20
CA PHE A 213 -23.60 7.55 -11.04
C PHE A 213 -22.79 6.59 -10.15
N PHE A 214 -21.50 6.90 -9.95
CA PHE A 214 -20.60 6.15 -9.08
C PHE A 214 -19.63 7.10 -8.40
N ALA A 215 -19.05 6.67 -7.27
CA ALA A 215 -18.05 7.41 -6.54
C ALA A 215 -16.90 6.49 -6.10
N ARG A 216 -15.70 7.07 -5.85
CA ARG A 216 -14.55 6.39 -5.26
C ARG A 216 -13.64 7.36 -4.49
N LYS A 217 -12.88 6.93 -3.49
CA LYS A 217 -12.80 5.56 -2.94
C LYS A 217 -13.66 5.40 -1.68
N PHE A 218 -14.07 4.17 -1.41
CA PHE A 218 -14.68 3.78 -0.14
C PHE A 218 -13.89 2.62 0.44
N GLU A 219 -13.55 2.68 1.72
CA GLU A 219 -12.88 1.61 2.45
C GLU A 219 -13.55 1.49 3.82
N SER A 220 -14.16 0.33 4.09
CA SER A 220 -15.02 0.15 5.27
C SER A 220 -14.26 0.24 6.59
N LEU A 221 -12.99 -0.20 6.64
CA LEU A 221 -12.16 -0.04 7.84
C LEU A 221 -11.80 1.42 8.14
N ILE A 222 -11.88 2.31 7.15
CA ILE A 222 -11.70 3.76 7.36
C ILE A 222 -13.04 4.36 7.79
N ASP A 223 -14.07 4.26 6.94
CA ASP A 223 -15.40 4.82 7.21
C ASP A 223 -16.50 3.92 6.61
N VAL A 224 -17.03 3.02 7.45
CA VAL A 224 -18.13 2.10 7.11
C VAL A 224 -19.48 2.83 7.10
N ASP A 225 -19.63 3.93 7.84
CA ASP A 225 -20.85 4.72 7.86
C ASP A 225 -21.07 5.42 6.52
N ALA A 226 -20.00 5.89 5.86
CA ALA A 226 -20.03 6.42 4.52
C ALA A 226 -20.56 5.37 3.52
N VAL A 227 -20.11 4.11 3.62
CA VAL A 227 -20.62 2.99 2.81
C VAL A 227 -22.10 2.76 3.08
N ALA A 228 -22.49 2.69 4.34
CA ALA A 228 -23.87 2.45 4.77
C ALA A 228 -24.83 3.59 4.33
N GLN A 229 -24.38 4.84 4.34
CA GLN A 229 -25.16 5.97 3.83
C GLN A 229 -25.33 5.92 2.31
N VAL A 230 -24.26 5.59 1.57
CA VAL A 230 -24.36 5.40 0.11
C VAL A 230 -25.33 4.26 -0.21
N GLU A 231 -25.28 3.15 0.52
CA GLU A 231 -26.22 2.04 0.35
C GLU A 231 -27.67 2.49 0.55
N ARG A 232 -27.95 3.19 1.66
CA ARG A 232 -29.27 3.78 1.94
C ARG A 232 -29.73 4.70 0.81
N GLN A 233 -28.84 5.56 0.31
CA GLN A 233 -29.18 6.53 -0.72
C GLN A 233 -29.42 5.88 -2.10
N VAL A 234 -28.62 4.89 -2.48
CA VAL A 234 -28.76 4.15 -3.75
C VAL A 234 -30.02 3.30 -3.74
N LEU A 235 -30.36 2.70 -2.60
CA LEU A 235 -31.53 1.83 -2.44
C LEU A 235 -32.76 2.55 -1.85
N ARG A 236 -32.79 3.89 -1.84
CA ARG A 236 -33.89 4.69 -1.26
C ARG A 236 -35.29 4.34 -1.81
N PHE A 237 -35.37 3.84 -3.05
CA PHE A 237 -36.62 3.41 -3.70
C PHE A 237 -36.86 1.89 -3.60
N ARG A 238 -35.99 1.16 -2.92
CA ARG A 238 -36.07 -0.28 -2.63
C ARG A 238 -35.67 -0.53 -1.17
N PRO A 239 -36.34 0.10 -0.19
CA PRO A 239 -35.92 0.06 1.21
C PRO A 239 -35.94 -1.34 1.80
N ASN A 240 -36.76 -2.25 1.27
CA ASN A 240 -36.81 -3.66 1.65
C ASN A 240 -35.50 -4.43 1.36
N LEU A 241 -34.59 -3.88 0.55
CA LEU A 241 -33.27 -4.44 0.30
C LEU A 241 -32.20 -3.93 1.28
N VAL A 242 -32.51 -2.90 2.07
CA VAL A 242 -31.60 -2.35 3.08
C VAL A 242 -31.95 -2.94 4.43
N VAL A 243 -31.00 -3.67 5.04
CA VAL A 243 -31.22 -4.32 6.34
C VAL A 243 -30.66 -3.45 7.47
N SER A 244 -31.14 -2.20 7.56
CA SER A 244 -30.61 -1.22 8.52
C SER A 244 -30.92 -1.53 9.98
N SER A 245 -31.85 -2.45 10.26
CA SER A 245 -32.13 -2.94 11.60
C SER A 245 -31.14 -4.01 12.06
N SER A 246 -30.26 -4.48 11.18
CA SER A 246 -29.24 -5.45 11.55
C SER A 246 -28.23 -4.81 12.51
N PRO A 247 -27.87 -5.46 13.62
CA PRO A 247 -26.88 -4.93 14.55
C PRO A 247 -25.50 -4.76 13.90
N VAL A 248 -25.26 -5.43 12.77
CA VAL A 248 -23.99 -5.39 12.04
C VAL A 248 -24.01 -4.49 10.80
N PHE A 249 -25.10 -3.73 10.59
CA PHE A 249 -25.25 -2.91 9.37
C PHE A 249 -24.15 -1.86 9.21
N ASN A 250 -23.67 -1.32 10.33
CA ASN A 250 -22.60 -0.32 10.37
C ASN A 250 -21.25 -0.94 10.76
N SER A 251 -21.13 -2.26 10.79
CA SER A 251 -19.91 -2.96 11.19
C SER A 251 -19.22 -3.56 9.98
N THR A 252 -17.92 -3.82 10.11
CA THR A 252 -17.14 -4.43 9.02
C THR A 252 -16.11 -5.40 9.55
N TRP A 253 -15.87 -6.44 8.76
CA TRP A 253 -14.82 -7.43 8.94
C TRP A 253 -13.97 -7.46 7.67
N LEU A 254 -12.66 -7.55 7.86
CA LEU A 254 -11.69 -7.78 6.81
C LEU A 254 -10.82 -8.96 7.22
N ASN A 255 -10.78 -10.01 6.40
CA ASN A 255 -9.77 -11.04 6.58
C ASN A 255 -8.38 -10.42 6.31
N TYR A 256 -7.53 -10.45 7.33
CA TYR A 256 -6.18 -9.90 7.29
C TYR A 256 -5.13 -11.00 7.07
N TYR A 257 -5.40 -12.21 7.52
CA TYR A 257 -4.56 -13.38 7.35
C TYR A 257 -5.42 -14.64 7.31
N ASP A 258 -5.12 -15.53 6.37
CA ASP A 258 -5.64 -16.90 6.29
C ASP A 258 -4.48 -17.88 6.16
N ARG A 259 -4.37 -18.86 7.07
CA ARG A 259 -3.24 -19.80 7.13
C ARG A 259 -3.06 -20.60 5.84
N GLU A 260 -4.15 -21.04 5.22
CA GLU A 260 -4.09 -21.90 4.04
C GLU A 260 -3.67 -21.10 2.80
N ILE A 261 -4.18 -19.88 2.69
CA ILE A 261 -3.94 -19.01 1.54
C ILE A 261 -2.60 -18.27 1.69
N ASP A 262 -2.30 -17.78 2.88
CA ASP A 262 -1.14 -16.95 3.20
C ASP A 262 0.00 -17.76 3.87
N SER A 263 0.11 -19.04 3.53
CA SER A 263 1.13 -19.97 4.06
C SER A 263 2.59 -19.59 3.77
N THR A 264 2.83 -18.53 2.99
CA THR A 264 4.16 -17.97 2.71
C THR A 264 4.32 -16.55 3.27
N HIS A 265 3.36 -16.08 4.08
CA HIS A 265 3.39 -14.74 4.64
C HIS A 265 4.61 -14.56 5.57
N PRO A 266 5.40 -13.49 5.43
CA PRO A 266 6.61 -13.30 6.23
C PRO A 266 6.39 -13.31 7.75
N LYS A 267 5.20 -12.87 8.20
CA LYS A 267 4.81 -12.83 9.61
C LYS A 267 4.05 -14.06 10.11
N GLN A 268 3.90 -15.12 9.32
CA GLN A 268 3.12 -16.30 9.74
C GLN A 268 3.56 -16.83 11.11
N MET A 269 4.86 -17.07 11.32
CA MET A 269 5.36 -17.57 12.60
C MET A 269 5.09 -16.59 13.76
N LEU A 270 5.12 -15.28 13.49
CA LEU A 270 4.83 -14.25 14.48
C LEU A 270 3.33 -14.26 14.84
N PHE A 271 2.44 -14.43 13.86
CA PHE A 271 1.00 -14.59 14.08
C PHE A 271 0.68 -15.84 14.90
N GLU A 272 1.29 -16.97 14.57
CA GLU A 272 1.13 -18.22 15.33
C GLU A 272 1.61 -18.07 16.77
N HIS A 273 2.81 -17.50 16.98
CA HIS A 273 3.37 -17.31 18.31
C HIS A 273 2.52 -16.33 19.16
N TRP A 274 2.12 -15.20 18.57
CA TRP A 274 1.28 -14.22 19.23
C TRP A 274 -0.09 -14.81 19.61
N SER A 275 -0.72 -15.54 18.68
CA SER A 275 -2.00 -16.23 18.95
C SER A 275 -1.87 -17.27 20.07
N SER A 276 -0.74 -18.00 20.11
CA SER A 276 -0.46 -18.95 21.19
C SER A 276 -0.37 -18.27 22.56
N ILE A 277 0.30 -17.11 22.64
CA ILE A 277 0.40 -16.33 23.90
C ILE A 277 -0.99 -15.92 24.37
N LEU A 278 -1.78 -15.31 23.48
CA LEU A 278 -3.13 -14.82 23.80
C LEU A 278 -4.08 -15.94 24.19
N PHE A 279 -4.04 -17.07 23.47
CA PHE A 279 -4.86 -18.25 23.79
C PHE A 279 -4.51 -18.81 25.16
N ASN A 280 -3.21 -18.92 25.48
CA ASN A 280 -2.75 -19.43 26.77
C ASN A 280 -3.11 -18.49 27.93
N GLU A 281 -3.08 -17.17 27.72
CA GLU A 281 -3.55 -16.21 28.71
C GLU A 281 -5.07 -16.30 28.90
N TRP A 282 -5.83 -16.34 27.81
CA TRP A 282 -7.28 -16.47 27.84
C TRP A 282 -7.74 -17.75 28.55
N ILE A 283 -7.17 -18.91 28.19
CA ILE A 283 -7.55 -20.21 28.77
C ILE A 283 -7.22 -20.28 30.26
N SER A 284 -6.10 -19.67 30.69
CA SER A 284 -5.69 -19.62 32.10
C SER A 284 -6.68 -18.84 32.99
N ASN A 285 -7.43 -17.92 32.38
CA ASN A 285 -8.46 -17.13 33.05
C ASN A 285 -9.87 -17.76 32.98
N GLN A 286 -10.03 -18.93 32.34
CA GLN A 286 -11.30 -19.64 32.28
C GLN A 286 -11.50 -20.57 33.50
N SER A 287 -12.73 -20.59 34.03
CA SER A 287 -13.11 -21.43 35.16
C SER A 287 -13.09 -22.92 34.80
N SER A 288 -12.03 -23.67 35.20
CA SER A 288 -11.86 -25.14 35.42
C SER A 288 -12.62 -26.21 34.58
N LYS A 289 -13.40 -25.83 33.56
CA LYS A 289 -14.15 -26.68 32.63
C LYS A 289 -13.60 -26.64 31.21
N VAL A 290 -12.71 -25.71 30.90
CA VAL A 290 -11.92 -25.79 29.67
C VAL A 290 -10.78 -26.76 29.98
N HIS A 291 -10.83 -27.95 29.39
CA HIS A 291 -9.72 -28.89 29.46
C HIS A 291 -8.43 -28.19 29.05
N GLU A 292 -7.31 -28.49 29.71
CA GLU A 292 -5.96 -27.96 29.43
C GLU A 292 -5.44 -28.44 28.06
N CYS A 293 -6.19 -28.17 26.99
CA CYS A 293 -5.81 -28.46 25.61
C CYS A 293 -4.92 -27.30 25.14
N PRO A 294 -3.61 -27.55 24.89
CA PRO A 294 -2.72 -26.50 24.45
C PRO A 294 -3.12 -25.99 23.06
N PHE A 295 -2.73 -24.75 22.77
CA PHE A 295 -2.78 -24.20 21.42
C PHE A 295 -2.11 -25.14 20.40
N GLU A 296 -2.75 -25.33 19.24
CA GLU A 296 -2.18 -26.03 18.09
C GLU A 296 -1.80 -25.05 16.99
N LYS A 297 -2.75 -24.23 16.51
CA LYS A 297 -2.52 -23.33 15.37
C LYS A 297 -3.54 -22.18 15.30
N ALA A 298 -3.13 -21.10 14.64
CA ALA A 298 -4.03 -20.02 14.22
C ALA A 298 -4.47 -20.27 12.77
N HIS A 299 -5.77 -20.13 12.51
CA HIS A 299 -6.39 -20.30 11.19
C HIS A 299 -6.52 -18.96 10.47
N GLU A 300 -7.14 -17.98 11.12
CA GLU A 300 -7.48 -16.71 10.49
C GLU A 300 -7.32 -15.56 11.48
N ILE A 301 -6.99 -14.38 10.95
CA ILE A 301 -7.05 -13.11 11.68
C ILE A 301 -7.96 -12.17 10.89
N HIS A 302 -9.01 -11.67 11.53
CA HIS A 302 -9.87 -10.65 10.95
C HIS A 302 -9.67 -9.31 11.67
N ALA A 303 -9.56 -8.23 10.91
CA ALA A 303 -9.76 -6.89 11.45
C ALA A 303 -11.26 -6.60 11.50
N TYR A 304 -11.74 -6.18 12.67
CA TYR A 304 -13.13 -5.88 12.96
C TYR A 304 -13.27 -4.42 13.41
N LYS A 305 -14.33 -3.77 12.92
CA LYS A 305 -14.70 -2.42 13.35
C LYS A 305 -16.21 -2.35 13.51
N GLU A 306 -16.68 -1.98 14.70
CA GLU A 306 -18.11 -1.96 15.03
C GLU A 306 -18.86 -0.81 14.32
N PHE A 307 -18.22 0.35 14.21
CA PHE A 307 -18.68 1.57 13.51
C PHE A 307 -17.48 2.48 13.19
N SER A 308 -17.65 3.55 12.40
CA SER A 308 -16.50 4.27 11.80
C SER A 308 -15.54 4.93 12.79
N THR A 309 -16.00 5.32 13.99
CA THR A 309 -15.15 5.91 15.03
C THR A 309 -14.70 4.91 16.09
N ALA A 310 -15.11 3.64 15.99
CA ALA A 310 -14.64 2.59 16.90
C ALA A 310 -13.17 2.27 16.59
N PRO A 311 -12.35 1.90 17.61
CA PRO A 311 -11.03 1.35 17.37
C PRO A 311 -11.14 0.04 16.59
N ILE A 312 -10.09 -0.30 15.84
CA ILE A 312 -10.00 -1.61 15.19
C ILE A 312 -9.70 -2.66 16.25
N GLN A 313 -10.50 -3.72 16.27
CA GLN A 313 -10.27 -4.92 17.05
C GLN A 313 -9.88 -6.07 16.12
N LEU A 314 -9.30 -7.13 16.67
CA LEU A 314 -8.92 -8.32 15.91
C LEU A 314 -9.72 -9.52 16.39
N ILE A 315 -10.15 -10.36 15.46
CA ILE A 315 -10.76 -11.65 15.76
C ILE A 315 -9.80 -12.74 15.30
N LEU A 316 -9.29 -13.52 16.24
CA LEU A 316 -8.36 -14.62 15.99
C LEU A 316 -9.12 -15.93 16.05
N THR A 317 -9.14 -16.67 14.93
CA THR A 317 -9.66 -18.03 14.87
C THR A 317 -8.52 -18.99 15.16
N VAL A 318 -8.59 -19.73 16.28
CA VAL A 318 -7.52 -20.62 16.75
C VAL A 318 -8.04 -22.02 17.04
N GLU A 319 -7.18 -23.01 16.89
CA GLU A 319 -7.45 -24.42 17.18
C GLU A 319 -6.54 -24.93 18.29
N ASP A 320 -7.10 -25.73 19.20
CA ASP A 320 -6.36 -26.44 20.23
C ASP A 320 -5.96 -27.86 19.79
N LYS A 321 -5.07 -28.51 20.55
CA LYS A 321 -4.64 -29.90 20.29
C LYS A 321 -5.72 -30.96 20.46
N CYS A 322 -6.87 -30.58 21.01
CA CYS A 322 -8.03 -31.44 21.14
C CYS A 322 -8.98 -31.33 19.93
N GLY A 323 -8.67 -30.44 18.97
CA GLY A 323 -9.44 -30.20 17.76
C GLY A 323 -10.60 -29.20 17.93
N SER A 324 -10.66 -28.49 19.06
CA SER A 324 -11.66 -27.45 19.30
C SER A 324 -11.23 -26.14 18.64
N ILE A 325 -12.18 -25.41 18.04
CA ILE A 325 -11.94 -24.10 17.42
C ILE A 325 -12.56 -23.01 18.29
N TYR A 326 -11.82 -21.92 18.45
CA TYR A 326 -12.20 -20.74 19.23
C TYR A 326 -12.03 -19.47 18.41
N GLU A 327 -12.89 -18.49 18.66
CA GLU A 327 -12.73 -17.11 18.16
C GLU A 327 -12.45 -16.19 19.35
N LEU A 328 -11.29 -15.53 19.31
CA LEU A 328 -10.87 -14.59 20.35
C LEU A 328 -10.97 -13.17 19.84
N LEU A 329 -11.75 -12.32 20.52
CA LEU A 329 -11.76 -10.88 20.28
C LEU A 329 -10.62 -10.21 21.05
N VAL A 330 -9.76 -9.49 20.33
CA VAL A 330 -8.53 -8.90 20.84
C VAL A 330 -8.54 -7.39 20.57
N GLU A 331 -8.27 -6.61 21.61
CA GLU A 331 -8.12 -5.17 21.53
C GLU A 331 -6.67 -4.81 21.86
N ILE A 332 -6.00 -4.09 20.95
CA ILE A 332 -4.63 -3.63 21.16
C ILE A 332 -4.67 -2.29 21.88
N LYS A 333 -4.08 -2.24 23.08
CA LYS A 333 -3.95 -1.01 23.87
C LYS A 333 -2.56 -0.44 23.76
N GLN A 334 -2.48 0.86 23.50
CA GLN A 334 -1.24 1.62 23.48
C GLN A 334 -1.14 2.46 24.75
N ASN A 335 0.04 2.50 25.37
CA ASN A 335 0.28 3.32 26.55
C ASN A 335 0.86 4.67 26.11
N VAL A 336 0.03 5.70 26.11
CA VAL A 336 0.39 7.05 25.67
C VAL A 336 0.18 8.03 26.82
N THR A 337 1.19 8.86 27.08
CA THR A 337 1.10 9.94 28.07
C THR A 337 1.47 11.25 27.38
N ILE A 338 0.55 12.21 27.39
CA ILE A 338 0.75 13.57 26.86
C ILE A 338 0.77 14.51 28.05
N PHE A 339 1.80 15.35 28.13
CA PHE A 339 1.96 16.34 29.20
C PHE A 339 1.06 17.57 28.93
N GLU A 340 0.62 18.25 29.99
CA GLU A 340 -0.33 19.38 29.89
C GLU A 340 0.22 20.57 29.08
N ASP A 341 1.54 20.72 29.03
CA ASP A 341 2.27 21.78 28.35
C ASP A 341 2.91 21.33 27.02
N ALA A 342 2.37 20.27 26.40
CA ALA A 342 2.86 19.74 25.13
C ALA A 342 2.50 20.66 23.94
N GLU A 343 3.11 21.83 23.90
CA GLU A 343 2.91 22.88 22.90
C GLU A 343 4.23 23.37 22.34
N VAL A 344 4.29 23.59 21.02
CA VAL A 344 5.45 24.19 20.34
C VAL A 344 4.95 25.17 19.29
N ASN A 345 5.30 26.47 19.43
CA ASN A 345 4.89 27.53 18.49
C ASN A 345 3.37 27.54 18.21
N ASP A 346 2.54 27.56 19.26
CA ASP A 346 1.06 27.52 19.17
C ASP A 346 0.46 26.22 18.59
N TYR A 347 1.29 25.20 18.32
CA TYR A 347 0.83 23.84 18.00
C TYR A 347 0.74 23.01 19.27
N HIS A 348 -0.47 22.60 19.65
CA HIS A 348 -0.73 21.72 20.78
C HIS A 348 -0.79 20.25 20.34
N LEU A 349 -0.09 19.37 21.04
CA LEU A 349 -0.11 17.93 20.77
C LEU A 349 -1.44 17.32 21.24
N ILE A 350 -2.19 16.67 20.35
CA ILE A 350 -3.52 16.11 20.68
C ILE A 350 -3.57 14.59 20.71
N SER A 351 -2.73 13.91 19.93
CA SER A 351 -2.68 12.45 19.92
C SER A 351 -1.32 11.95 19.46
N VAL A 352 -0.93 10.77 19.94
CA VAL A 352 0.25 10.04 19.51
C VAL A 352 -0.17 8.58 19.34
N GLU A 353 0.22 7.98 18.22
CA GLU A 353 -0.08 6.60 17.90
C GLU A 353 1.17 5.92 17.34
N PHE A 354 1.38 4.67 17.75
CA PHE A 354 2.41 3.79 17.23
C PHE A 354 1.80 2.74 16.31
N GLY A 355 2.53 2.35 15.28
CA GLY A 355 2.15 1.23 14.45
C GLY A 355 3.16 0.87 13.37
N VAL A 356 2.72 -0.01 12.48
CA VAL A 356 3.53 -0.59 11.40
C VAL A 356 2.80 -0.40 10.09
N ASN A 357 3.56 -0.27 8.99
CA ASN A 357 3.00 -0.10 7.65
C ASN A 357 2.07 1.13 7.55
N LEU A 358 2.56 2.30 7.97
CA LEU A 358 1.82 3.58 7.93
C LEU A 358 1.50 3.97 6.49
N ASP A 359 0.25 3.99 6.06
CA ASP A 359 -0.20 4.60 4.81
C ASP A 359 -0.17 6.13 4.92
N LEU A 360 0.80 6.78 4.25
CA LEU A 360 0.96 8.24 4.30
C LEU A 360 -0.18 9.01 3.64
N LYS A 361 -0.97 8.37 2.78
CA LYS A 361 -2.04 9.04 2.05
C LYS A 361 -3.28 9.19 2.94
N GLU A 362 -3.62 8.14 3.68
CA GLU A 362 -4.73 8.16 4.63
C GLU A 362 -4.28 8.48 6.06
N GLU A 363 -2.97 8.48 6.34
CA GLU A 363 -2.33 8.69 7.65
C GLU A 363 -2.78 7.67 8.71
N ILE A 364 -2.88 6.40 8.31
CA ILE A 364 -3.27 5.29 9.18
C ILE A 364 -2.32 4.10 9.06
N PHE A 365 -2.23 3.27 10.08
CA PHE A 365 -1.50 2.01 10.02
C PHE A 365 -2.30 0.92 9.30
N ARG A 366 -1.68 0.27 8.32
CA ARG A 366 -2.31 -0.83 7.54
C ARG A 366 -1.96 -2.21 8.07
N ASP A 367 -1.03 -2.29 9.02
CA ASP A 367 -0.84 -3.48 9.84
C ASP A 367 -1.65 -3.33 11.13
N TYR A 368 -2.77 -4.03 11.21
CA TYR A 368 -3.69 -3.93 12.34
C TYR A 368 -3.21 -4.72 13.56
N THR A 369 -2.21 -5.59 13.41
CA THR A 369 -1.65 -6.39 14.52
C THR A 369 -0.63 -5.63 15.34
N GLY A 370 0.00 -4.59 14.75
CA GLY A 370 1.11 -3.87 15.38
C GLY A 370 2.35 -4.74 15.63
N LEU A 371 2.36 -5.97 15.12
CA LEU A 371 3.45 -6.92 15.36
C LEU A 371 4.63 -6.56 14.47
N LEU A 372 5.76 -6.26 15.11
CA LEU A 372 6.99 -5.84 14.45
C LEU A 372 7.96 -7.03 14.38
N ASP A 373 8.51 -7.29 13.21
CA ASP A 373 9.62 -8.24 13.07
C ASP A 373 10.97 -7.55 13.34
N THR A 374 12.04 -8.33 13.52
CA THR A 374 13.37 -7.81 13.91
C THR A 374 14.04 -6.91 12.86
N SER A 375 13.48 -6.84 11.66
CA SER A 375 13.92 -5.98 10.54
C SER A 375 12.84 -4.97 10.14
N GLY A 376 11.75 -4.90 10.90
CA GLY A 376 10.58 -4.13 10.56
C GLY A 376 10.81 -2.64 10.83
N THR A 377 9.96 -1.82 10.22
CA THR A 377 9.93 -0.38 10.50
C THR A 377 8.77 -0.06 11.43
N ALA A 378 9.12 0.34 12.65
CA ALA A 378 8.22 1.00 13.58
C ALA A 378 7.94 2.42 13.10
N THR A 379 6.72 2.92 13.27
CA THR A 379 6.39 4.31 12.96
C THR A 379 5.50 4.88 14.04
N ILE A 380 5.78 6.12 14.44
CA ILE A 380 4.93 6.92 15.30
C ILE A 380 4.33 8.01 14.43
N ILE A 381 3.03 8.22 14.57
CA ILE A 381 2.31 9.37 14.02
C ILE A 381 1.68 10.13 15.18
N TRP A 382 1.70 11.46 15.12
CA TRP A 382 1.04 12.31 16.10
C TRP A 382 0.37 13.47 15.40
N HIS A 383 -0.65 14.02 16.04
CA HIS A 383 -1.44 15.10 15.49
C HIS A 383 -1.31 16.35 16.34
N TRP A 384 -1.31 17.48 15.65
CA TRP A 384 -1.28 18.80 16.25
C TRP A 384 -2.63 19.48 16.10
N TYR A 385 -2.93 20.36 17.05
CA TYR A 385 -3.99 21.34 16.95
C TYR A 385 -3.36 22.73 16.95
N HIS A 386 -3.79 23.61 16.05
CA HIS A 386 -3.29 24.98 15.96
C HIS A 386 -4.47 25.96 15.89
N ASN A 387 -4.51 26.94 16.79
CA ASN A 387 -5.56 27.94 16.83
C ASN A 387 -5.38 28.94 15.67
N GLU A 388 -6.26 28.92 14.66
CA GLU A 388 -6.21 29.78 13.46
C GLU A 388 -6.46 31.30 13.72
N THR A 389 -6.22 31.81 14.94
CA THR A 389 -6.52 33.21 15.29
C THR A 389 -5.36 34.19 15.15
N THR A 390 -4.14 33.74 14.82
CA THR A 390 -2.97 34.59 14.55
C THR A 390 -2.70 34.69 13.03
N PRO A 391 -3.00 35.82 12.37
CA PRO A 391 -2.79 35.99 10.93
C PRO A 391 -1.33 36.32 10.58
N SER A 392 -0.37 35.48 10.98
CA SER A 392 1.06 35.74 10.71
C SER A 392 1.79 34.71 9.84
N ASP A 393 1.22 33.56 9.47
CA ASP A 393 1.91 32.61 8.58
C ASP A 393 1.05 32.03 7.46
N GLN A 394 0.39 32.91 6.68
CA GLN A 394 -0.08 32.56 5.32
C GLN A 394 1.06 32.18 4.34
N LYS A 395 2.31 32.05 4.83
CA LYS A 395 3.51 31.60 4.11
C LYS A 395 4.07 30.25 4.60
N ALA A 396 3.58 29.67 5.70
CA ALA A 396 4.07 28.38 6.14
C ALA A 396 3.45 27.27 5.26
N ASN A 397 4.28 26.61 4.45
CA ASN A 397 3.88 25.45 3.65
C ASN A 397 3.70 24.17 4.49
N THR A 398 3.71 24.26 5.83
CA THR A 398 3.73 23.11 6.74
C THR A 398 2.68 23.26 7.84
N THR A 399 2.21 22.14 8.38
CA THR A 399 1.11 22.07 9.35
C THR A 399 1.54 21.43 10.67
N SER A 400 2.83 21.48 10.97
CA SER A 400 3.41 20.96 12.21
C SER A 400 4.72 21.70 12.53
N PRO A 401 5.12 21.75 13.81
CA PRO A 401 6.36 22.39 14.24
C PRO A 401 7.58 21.48 14.01
N HIS A 402 8.78 22.02 14.22
CA HIS A 402 9.98 21.20 14.37
C HIS A 402 10.00 20.55 15.75
N VAL A 403 10.25 19.25 15.85
CA VAL A 403 10.37 18.53 17.13
C VAL A 403 11.54 17.56 17.12
N ASN A 404 11.83 16.92 18.26
CA ASN A 404 12.90 15.94 18.37
C ASN A 404 12.37 14.67 19.02
N ILE A 405 12.68 13.50 18.45
CA ILE A 405 12.21 12.20 18.94
C ILE A 405 13.35 11.37 19.48
N HIS A 406 13.19 10.89 20.71
CA HIS A 406 14.11 9.98 21.36
C HIS A 406 13.52 8.57 21.36
N TRP A 407 14.27 7.62 20.81
CA TRP A 407 13.88 6.22 20.79
C TRP A 407 14.65 5.47 21.87
N PHE A 408 13.94 4.69 22.67
CA PHE A 408 14.52 3.86 23.73
C PHE A 408 14.27 2.38 23.43
N ASN A 409 15.23 1.52 23.75
CA ASN A 409 15.04 0.08 23.72
C ASN A 409 14.28 -0.39 24.99
N PRO A 410 13.89 -1.68 25.07
CA PRO A 410 13.17 -2.21 26.23
C PRO A 410 13.96 -2.24 27.56
N ARG A 411 15.24 -1.86 27.54
CA ARG A 411 16.08 -1.70 28.73
C ARG A 411 16.21 -0.23 29.16
N GLY A 412 15.44 0.66 28.56
CA GLY A 412 15.48 2.11 28.83
C GLY A 412 16.71 2.83 28.29
N ARG A 413 17.51 2.21 27.40
CA ARG A 413 18.65 2.87 26.74
C ARG A 413 18.19 3.59 25.48
N MET A 414 18.59 4.85 25.32
CA MET A 414 18.38 5.59 24.08
C MET A 414 19.17 4.93 22.94
N VAL A 415 18.47 4.60 21.85
CA VAL A 415 19.05 3.96 20.66
C VAL A 415 19.15 4.92 19.49
N ARG A 416 18.31 5.95 19.44
CA ARG A 416 18.31 6.96 18.37
C ARG A 416 17.70 8.28 18.85
N ASN A 417 18.17 9.37 18.27
CA ASN A 417 17.68 10.73 18.49
C ASN A 417 17.48 11.39 17.13
N ASP A 418 16.24 11.74 16.78
CA ASP A 418 15.89 12.25 15.45
C ASP A 418 15.28 13.66 15.51
N PRO A 419 15.95 14.68 14.95
CA PRO A 419 15.31 15.95 14.68
C PRO A 419 14.29 15.80 13.55
N ILE A 420 13.03 16.08 13.83
CA ILE A 420 11.91 15.96 12.90
C ILE A 420 11.55 17.35 12.38
N ASN A 421 11.74 17.53 11.07
CA ASN A 421 11.35 18.75 10.39
C ASN A 421 9.82 18.92 10.34
N PRO A 422 9.33 20.17 10.20
CA PRO A 422 7.94 20.45 9.90
C PRO A 422 7.43 19.61 8.73
N TYR A 423 6.31 18.94 8.94
CA TYR A 423 5.59 18.13 7.96
C TYR A 423 4.31 18.85 7.52
N ASP A 424 3.94 18.63 6.26
CA ASP A 424 2.74 19.20 5.66
C ASP A 424 1.68 18.12 5.46
N SER A 425 0.60 18.20 6.23
CA SER A 425 -0.53 17.25 6.30
C SER A 425 -1.85 18.01 6.31
N ILE A 426 -2.88 17.47 5.64
CA ILE A 426 -4.23 18.05 5.76
C ILE A 426 -4.86 17.80 7.14
N ASN A 427 -4.34 16.84 7.90
CA ASN A 427 -4.82 16.47 9.23
C ASN A 427 -3.91 16.97 10.35
N TYR A 428 -2.96 17.88 10.05
CA TYR A 428 -1.97 18.36 11.02
C TYR A 428 -1.15 17.21 11.66
N ALA A 429 -0.98 16.11 10.92
CA ALA A 429 -0.15 14.99 11.36
C ALA A 429 1.34 15.30 11.21
N GLN A 430 2.16 14.61 11.99
CA GLN A 430 3.61 14.51 11.83
C GLN A 430 4.04 13.10 12.23
N LEU A 431 5.17 12.63 11.72
CA LEU A 431 5.57 11.23 11.82
C LEU A 431 7.07 11.04 11.93
N ALA A 432 7.47 9.91 12.50
CA ALA A 432 8.83 9.42 12.52
C ALA A 432 8.87 7.90 12.45
N SER A 433 9.85 7.35 11.75
CA SER A 433 9.97 5.91 11.50
C SER A 433 11.33 5.38 11.92
N LEU A 434 11.35 4.30 12.68
CA LEU A 434 12.55 3.59 13.13
C LEU A 434 12.62 2.22 12.49
N ASN A 435 13.62 1.99 11.64
CA ASN A 435 13.90 0.67 11.10
C ASN A 435 14.75 -0.11 12.12
N LEU A 436 14.24 -1.23 12.61
CA LEU A 436 14.96 -2.06 13.57
C LEU A 436 16.17 -2.77 12.95
N GLY A 437 16.19 -2.96 11.64
CA GLY A 437 17.35 -3.49 10.91
C GLY A 437 18.59 -2.60 11.04
N ASP A 438 18.42 -1.30 11.25
CA ASP A 438 19.51 -0.34 11.44
C ASP A 438 20.11 -0.40 12.86
N LEU A 439 19.41 -1.07 13.80
CA LEU A 439 19.78 -1.16 15.20
C LEU A 439 20.47 -2.49 15.57
N GLN A 440 21.23 -3.09 14.65
CA GLN A 440 21.81 -4.44 14.86
C GLN A 440 22.60 -4.59 16.16
N GLN A 441 23.27 -3.52 16.62
CA GLN A 441 24.02 -3.50 17.88
C GLN A 441 23.15 -3.72 19.14
N PHE A 442 21.84 -3.51 19.05
CA PHE A 442 20.87 -3.71 20.14
C PHE A 442 20.03 -4.97 19.96
N LYS A 443 20.34 -5.85 18.99
CA LYS A 443 19.49 -7.01 18.63
C LYS A 443 19.16 -7.93 19.82
N GLU A 444 20.09 -8.10 20.76
CA GLU A 444 19.90 -8.91 21.97
C GLU A 444 18.93 -8.29 22.99
N ASP A 445 18.65 -6.99 22.88
CA ASP A 445 17.70 -6.29 23.75
C ASP A 445 16.24 -6.49 23.30
N TRP A 446 16.02 -6.94 22.05
CA TRP A 446 14.71 -7.05 21.40
C TRP A 446 14.08 -8.46 21.48
N GLY A 447 14.46 -9.27 22.47
CA GLY A 447 13.83 -10.58 22.70
C GLY A 447 12.35 -10.47 23.13
N VAL A 448 11.60 -11.56 23.05
CA VAL A 448 10.23 -11.63 23.61
C VAL A 448 10.33 -11.49 25.13
N ILE A 449 10.18 -10.26 25.63
CA ILE A 449 10.17 -9.97 27.05
C ILE A 449 8.77 -10.34 27.58
N ARG A 450 8.66 -11.49 28.27
CA ARG A 450 7.52 -11.74 29.16
C ARG A 450 7.64 -10.80 30.36
N HIS A 451 7.11 -9.58 30.27
CA HIS A 451 6.95 -8.71 31.44
C HIS A 451 5.52 -8.18 31.56
N THR A 452 4.91 -8.49 32.70
CA THR A 452 3.55 -8.13 33.13
C THR A 452 3.40 -6.67 33.58
N LYS A 453 4.27 -5.75 33.14
CA LYS A 453 4.17 -4.30 33.42
C LYS A 453 5.05 -3.54 32.44
N PHE A 454 4.43 -2.83 31.50
CA PHE A 454 5.12 -1.84 30.67
C PHE A 454 5.31 -0.55 31.48
N CYS A 455 6.55 -0.12 31.64
CA CYS A 455 6.93 1.27 31.81
C CYS A 455 8.11 1.46 30.88
N ASP A 456 7.96 2.26 29.83
CA ASP A 456 8.99 3.17 29.34
C ASP A 456 8.34 4.18 28.39
N VAL A 457 8.65 5.44 28.66
CA VAL A 457 7.96 6.64 28.21
C VAL A 457 8.60 7.12 26.90
N ILE A 458 7.80 7.35 25.85
CA ILE A 458 8.26 8.15 24.70
C ILE A 458 8.20 9.61 25.14
N THR A 459 9.35 10.27 25.23
CA THR A 459 9.45 11.70 25.54
C THR A 459 9.96 12.46 24.30
N VAL A 460 9.28 13.56 23.96
CA VAL A 460 9.69 14.52 22.94
C VAL A 460 10.34 15.68 23.68
N ASP A 461 11.64 15.90 23.51
CA ASP A 461 12.39 16.96 24.22
C ASP A 461 12.64 18.18 23.29
N PRO A 462 12.14 19.38 23.64
CA PRO A 462 12.26 20.59 22.82
C PRO A 462 13.58 21.39 22.94
N HIS A 463 14.61 20.96 23.70
CA HIS A 463 15.80 21.81 23.94
C HIS A 463 17.15 21.21 23.46
N TRP A 464 17.79 21.89 22.49
CA TRP A 464 19.06 21.48 21.84
C TRP A 464 20.32 22.21 22.34
N ARG A 465 21.44 21.47 22.44
CA ARG A 465 22.82 21.97 22.16
C ARG A 465 23.69 20.88 21.49
N ASN A 466 24.37 21.28 20.43
CA ASN A 466 25.25 20.52 19.52
C ASN A 466 26.54 20.02 20.23
N PRO A 467 27.15 18.87 19.83
CA PRO A 467 28.22 18.95 18.81
C PRO A 467 28.36 17.71 17.88
N ILE A 468 28.63 18.01 16.60
CA ILE A 468 29.61 17.42 15.65
C ILE A 468 30.06 15.97 15.90
N ASP A 469 29.81 15.07 14.93
CA ASP A 469 30.82 14.15 14.36
C ASP A 469 30.27 13.51 13.06
N GLU A 470 31.05 13.62 11.98
CA GLU A 470 30.72 13.14 10.63
C GLU A 470 30.81 11.61 10.52
N TRP A 471 29.94 11.01 9.69
CA TRP A 471 30.02 9.60 9.30
C TRP A 471 31.22 9.36 8.36
N PRO A 472 31.97 8.26 8.49
CA PRO A 472 33.05 7.95 7.57
C PRO A 472 32.50 7.57 6.18
N PRO A 473 33.13 8.04 5.08
CA PRO A 473 32.60 7.95 3.71
C PRO A 473 32.65 6.56 3.04
N ASN A 474 32.93 5.48 3.77
CA ASN A 474 33.13 4.16 3.19
C ASN A 474 32.30 3.10 3.93
N SER A 475 31.33 2.49 3.23
CA SER A 475 30.63 1.30 3.71
C SER A 475 31.61 0.12 3.73
N PRO A 476 31.73 -0.63 4.83
CA PRO A 476 32.54 -1.85 4.84
C PRO A 476 31.86 -2.92 3.96
N ASP A 477 32.60 -3.55 3.04
CA ASP A 477 32.11 -4.59 2.11
C ASP A 477 31.74 -5.90 2.85
N LEU A 478 30.63 -5.87 3.60
CA LEU A 478 30.12 -6.95 4.43
C LEU A 478 29.02 -7.76 3.73
N ASN A 479 29.21 -8.01 2.44
CA ASN A 479 28.34 -8.83 1.61
C ASN A 479 29.20 -9.79 0.77
N PRO A 480 28.97 -11.13 0.83
CA PRO A 480 29.66 -12.10 -0.02
C PRO A 480 29.69 -11.76 -1.51
N LEU A 481 28.65 -11.08 -2.01
CA LEU A 481 28.63 -10.60 -3.37
C LEU A 481 29.72 -9.56 -3.60
N ASP A 482 29.77 -8.53 -2.77
CA ASP A 482 30.62 -7.36 -2.97
C ASP A 482 32.09 -7.66 -2.71
N TYR A 483 32.43 -8.41 -1.65
CA TYR A 483 33.84 -8.66 -1.31
C TYR A 483 34.53 -9.80 -2.06
N ALA A 484 33.79 -10.65 -2.75
CA ALA A 484 34.37 -11.83 -3.40
C ALA A 484 33.75 -12.15 -4.75
N VAL A 485 32.42 -12.28 -4.84
CA VAL A 485 31.79 -12.76 -6.08
C VAL A 485 31.94 -11.74 -7.20
N CYS A 486 31.81 -10.44 -6.92
CA CYS A 486 32.03 -9.37 -7.90
C CYS A 486 33.44 -9.42 -8.47
N SER A 487 34.47 -9.58 -7.63
CA SER A 487 35.87 -9.72 -8.08
C SER A 487 36.10 -10.97 -8.92
N ILE A 488 35.49 -12.11 -8.57
CA ILE A 488 35.58 -13.36 -9.37
C ILE A 488 34.90 -13.19 -10.74
N LEU A 489 33.76 -12.51 -10.77
CA LEU A 489 33.04 -12.23 -12.01
C LEU A 489 33.80 -11.25 -12.89
N GLU A 490 34.38 -10.20 -12.30
CA GLU A 490 35.21 -9.23 -13.01
C GLU A 490 36.46 -9.91 -13.57
N GLU A 491 37.21 -10.67 -12.75
CA GLU A 491 38.40 -11.40 -13.18
C GLU A 491 38.10 -12.35 -14.33
N LYS A 492 36.98 -13.09 -14.30
CA LYS A 492 36.61 -14.05 -15.33
C LYS A 492 35.99 -13.43 -16.57
N ALA A 493 35.10 -12.44 -16.42
CA ALA A 493 34.41 -11.83 -17.54
C ALA A 493 35.31 -10.83 -18.26
N CYS A 494 36.10 -10.04 -17.54
CA CYS A 494 36.91 -8.95 -18.09
C CYS A 494 38.32 -9.38 -18.57
N GLN A 495 38.61 -10.68 -18.67
CA GLN A 495 39.89 -11.17 -19.23
C GLN A 495 40.15 -10.66 -20.66
N LYS A 496 39.10 -10.32 -21.40
CA LYS A 496 39.17 -9.77 -22.75
C LYS A 496 38.16 -8.62 -22.92
N PRO A 497 38.47 -7.61 -23.76
CA PRO A 497 37.52 -6.55 -24.07
C PRO A 497 36.24 -7.07 -24.75
N HIS A 498 35.10 -6.46 -24.45
CA HIS A 498 33.81 -6.79 -25.05
C HIS A 498 33.36 -5.73 -26.07
N PRO A 499 32.89 -6.13 -27.27
CA PRO A 499 32.47 -5.17 -28.30
C PRO A 499 31.09 -4.55 -28.05
N ASN A 500 30.29 -5.10 -27.13
CA ASN A 500 28.97 -4.59 -26.74
C ASN A 500 28.49 -5.20 -25.42
N VAL A 501 27.42 -4.62 -24.87
CA VAL A 501 26.81 -5.03 -23.60
C VAL A 501 26.32 -6.48 -23.63
N GLU A 502 25.80 -6.97 -24.77
CA GLU A 502 25.31 -8.36 -24.87
C GLU A 502 26.46 -9.38 -24.79
N SER A 503 27.63 -9.07 -25.35
CA SER A 503 28.84 -9.88 -25.19
C SER A 503 29.30 -9.94 -23.74
N LEU A 504 29.29 -8.81 -23.03
CA LEU A 504 29.61 -8.73 -21.60
C LEU A 504 28.60 -9.52 -20.74
N LYS A 505 27.30 -9.35 -20.97
CA LYS A 505 26.24 -10.11 -20.27
C LYS A 505 26.42 -11.62 -20.45
N LYS A 506 26.77 -12.06 -21.67
CA LYS A 506 27.01 -13.48 -21.95
C LYS A 506 28.26 -14.00 -21.22
N ALA A 507 29.32 -13.20 -21.13
CA ALA A 507 30.53 -13.54 -20.39
C ALA A 507 30.28 -13.60 -18.88
N LEU A 508 29.57 -12.63 -18.31
CA LEU A 508 29.17 -12.63 -16.89
C LEU A 508 28.28 -13.83 -16.55
N LYS A 509 27.28 -14.14 -17.38
CA LYS A 509 26.43 -15.35 -17.19
C LYS A 509 27.23 -16.65 -17.27
N LYS A 510 28.27 -16.70 -18.11
CA LYS A 510 29.18 -17.85 -18.18
C LYS A 510 30.05 -17.94 -16.92
N ALA A 511 30.69 -16.84 -16.52
CA ALA A 511 31.52 -16.75 -15.32
C ALA A 511 30.74 -17.16 -14.06
N TRP A 512 29.51 -16.68 -13.92
CA TRP A 512 28.60 -17.04 -12.84
C TRP A 512 28.36 -18.56 -12.74
N LYS A 513 28.08 -19.21 -13.88
CA LYS A 513 27.84 -20.66 -13.92
C LYS A 513 29.09 -21.51 -13.61
N GLU A 514 30.28 -20.92 -13.75
CA GLU A 514 31.55 -21.58 -13.45
C GLU A 514 32.02 -21.35 -12.00
N ILE A 515 31.26 -20.59 -11.19
CA ILE A 515 31.52 -20.50 -9.74
C ILE A 515 31.04 -21.80 -9.11
N THR A 516 31.96 -22.56 -8.53
CA THR A 516 31.64 -23.85 -7.91
C THR A 516 31.03 -23.64 -6.53
N LEU A 517 30.19 -24.60 -6.10
CA LEU A 517 29.63 -24.59 -4.75
C LEU A 517 30.72 -24.57 -3.66
N ASP A 518 31.83 -25.29 -3.87
CA ASP A 518 33.00 -25.24 -2.98
C ASP A 518 33.59 -23.83 -2.84
N THR A 519 33.62 -23.05 -3.93
CA THR A 519 34.06 -21.65 -3.90
C THR A 519 33.09 -20.79 -3.08
N LEU A 520 31.78 -20.98 -3.26
CA LEU A 520 30.76 -20.25 -2.49
C LEU A 520 30.81 -20.59 -1.00
N VAL A 521 30.98 -21.86 -0.66
CA VAL A 521 31.14 -22.32 0.74
C VAL A 521 32.36 -21.67 1.38
N LYS A 522 33.51 -21.64 0.69
CA LYS A 522 34.72 -20.96 1.19
C LYS A 522 34.52 -19.45 1.38
N ILE A 523 33.79 -18.79 0.49
CA ILE A 523 33.46 -17.37 0.61
C ILE A 523 32.63 -17.15 1.88
N VAL A 524 31.58 -17.95 2.08
CA VAL A 524 30.69 -17.86 3.24
C VAL A 524 31.44 -18.20 4.54
N ASP A 525 32.26 -19.24 4.55
CA ASP A 525 33.07 -19.64 5.71
C ASP A 525 34.10 -18.56 6.11
N ASN A 526 34.48 -17.68 5.18
CA ASN A 526 35.38 -16.56 5.45
C ASN A 526 34.64 -15.31 6.01
N PHE A 527 33.31 -15.27 5.92
CA PHE A 527 32.51 -14.12 6.35
C PHE A 527 32.68 -13.78 7.85
N PRO A 528 32.68 -14.74 8.79
CA PRO A 528 32.91 -14.44 10.21
C PRO A 528 34.27 -13.78 10.49
N LYS A 529 35.31 -14.11 9.72
CA LYS A 529 36.63 -13.48 9.85
C LYS A 529 36.61 -12.03 9.39
N ARG A 530 35.88 -11.72 8.31
CA ARG A 530 35.68 -10.35 7.83
C ARG A 530 34.85 -9.50 8.80
N LEU A 531 33.80 -10.06 9.38
CA LEU A 531 33.04 -9.39 10.44
C LEU A 531 33.94 -9.03 11.62
N LYS A 532 34.81 -9.96 12.04
CA LYS A 532 35.79 -9.70 13.10
C LYS A 532 36.77 -8.59 12.73
N ALA A 533 37.33 -8.61 11.52
CA ALA A 533 38.21 -7.55 11.04
C ALA A 533 37.53 -6.17 10.98
N CYS A 534 36.26 -6.13 10.57
CA CYS A 534 35.46 -4.90 10.58
C CYS A 534 35.22 -4.37 12.01
N ILE A 535 34.96 -5.28 12.96
CA ILE A 535 34.80 -4.94 14.38
C ILE A 535 36.12 -4.40 14.95
N ASP A 536 37.24 -5.07 14.67
CA ASP A 536 38.58 -4.65 15.11
C ASP A 536 38.95 -3.29 14.51
N ALA A 537 38.52 -3.00 13.28
CA ALA A 537 38.69 -1.73 12.59
C ALA A 537 37.64 -0.65 12.98
N LYS A 538 36.66 -0.98 13.85
CA LYS A 538 35.54 -0.09 14.23
C LYS A 538 34.79 0.50 13.02
N GLY A 539 34.61 -0.29 11.97
CA GLY A 539 33.97 0.16 10.72
C GLY A 539 34.88 0.96 9.77
N GLY A 540 36.17 1.11 10.09
CA GLY A 540 37.18 1.63 9.17
C GLY A 540 37.59 0.61 8.09
N HIS A 541 38.49 1.02 7.18
CA HIS A 541 38.99 0.17 6.09
C HIS A 541 39.80 -1.04 6.62
N PHE A 542 39.57 -2.23 6.05
CA PHE A 542 40.28 -3.47 6.33
C PHE A 542 40.36 -4.31 5.04
N GLU A 543 41.44 -5.06 4.85
CA GLU A 543 41.62 -6.01 3.72
C GLU A 543 41.62 -7.46 4.18
#